data_AF-A0A543CM84-F1
#
_entry.id   AF-A0A543CM84-F1
#
_cell.length_a   1.000
_cell.length_b   1.000
_cell.length_c   1.000
_cell.angle_alpha   90.00
_cell.angle_beta   90.00
_cell.angle_gamma   90.00
#
_symmetry.space_group_name_H-M   'P 1'
#
loop_
_entity.id
_entity.type
_entity.pdbx_description
1 polymer ?
#
loop_
_entity_poly.entity_id
_entity_poly.type
_entity_poly.pdbx_seq_one_letter_code
_entity_poly.pdbx_strand_id
1 'polypeptide(L)' 'MNISRLASGFVLGLAAFMIFEWLMLAKNLGSGPARSTAFYVVHGILVCVNIVLAIVLGTIGWRAWSSSRRG' A
#
# COMPACT_ATOMS: atom_id res chain seq x y z
N MET A 1 8.15 -18.34 10.93
CA MET A 1 6.74 -18.03 10.61
C MET A 1 6.43 -18.60 9.24
N ASN A 2 5.51 -19.56 9.12
CA ASN A 2 4.99 -19.92 7.80
C ASN A 2 4.00 -18.83 7.38
N ILE A 3 4.27 -18.16 6.25
CA ILE A 3 3.34 -17.17 5.69
C ILE A 3 2.09 -17.93 5.22
N SER A 4 0.93 -17.59 5.78
CA SER A 4 -0.33 -18.21 5.39
C SER A 4 -0.67 -17.84 3.95
N ARG A 5 -1.44 -18.68 3.24
CA ARG A 5 -1.87 -18.40 1.86
C ARG A 5 -2.55 -17.04 1.71
N LEU A 6 -3.26 -16.60 2.75
CA LEU A 6 -3.92 -15.31 2.82
C LEU A 6 -2.90 -14.16 2.94
N ALA A 7 -1.87 -14.31 3.78
CA ALA A 7 -0.79 -13.34 3.88
C ALA A 7 0.04 -13.27 2.59
N SER A 8 0.31 -14.40 1.93
CA SER A 8 0.99 -14.41 0.62
C SER A 8 0.17 -13.67 -0.44
N GLY A 9 -1.13 -13.93 -0.52
CA GLY A 9 -2.03 -13.20 -1.43
C GLY A 9 -2.07 -11.69 -1.14
N PHE A 10 -2.10 -11.32 0.14
CA PHE A 10 -2.05 -9.92 0.55
C PHE A 10 -0.74 -9.23 0.13
N VAL A 11 0.41 -9.86 0.37
CA VAL A 11 1.72 -9.29 0.00
C VAL A 11 1.87 -9.17 -1.52
N LEU A 12 1.35 -10.14 -2.29
CA LEU A 12 1.32 -10.03 -3.76
C LEU A 12 0.40 -8.91 -4.24
N GLY A 13 -0.79 -8.77 -3.64
CA GLY A 13 -1.70 -7.66 -3.94
C GLY A 13 -1.08 -6.30 -3.60
N LEU A 14 -0.39 -6.20 -2.46
CA LEU A 14 0.38 -5.02 -2.06
C LEU A 14 1.48 -4.68 -3.08
N ALA A 15 2.23 -5.68 -3.54
CA ALA A 15 3.28 -5.47 -4.54
C ALA A 15 2.71 -4.94 -5.87
N ALA A 16 1.59 -5.50 -6.34
CA ALA A 16 0.90 -5.02 -7.53
C ALA A 16 0.38 -3.58 -7.35
N PHE A 17 -0.18 -3.26 -6.18
CA PHE A 17 -0.65 -1.92 -5.86
C PHE A 17 0.50 -0.90 -5.84
N MET A 18 1.64 -1.24 -5.25
CA MET A 18 2.84 -0.39 -5.28
C MET A 18 3.26 -0.09 -6.72
N ILE A 19 3.37 -1.11 -7.58
CA ILE A 19 3.72 -0.90 -9.00
C ILE A 19 2.74 0.09 -9.66
N PHE A 20 1.43 -0.07 -9.42
CA PHE A 20 0.42 0.83 -9.95
C PHE A 20 0.62 2.28 -9.50
N GLU A 21 0.91 2.52 -8.22
CA GLU A 21 1.20 3.85 -7.69
C GLU A 21 2.43 4.49 -8.32
N TRP A 22 3.51 3.73 -8.45
CA TRP A 22 4.76 4.22 -9.07
C TRP A 22 4.56 4.58 -10.54
N LEU A 23 3.78 3.81 -11.29
CA LEU A 23 3.41 4.15 -12.67
C LEU A 23 2.59 5.43 -12.75
N MET A 24 1.61 5.60 -11.85
CA MET A 24 0.81 6.83 -11.80
C MET A 24 1.65 8.04 -11.39
N LEU A 25 2.55 7.89 -10.43
CA LEU A 25 3.48 8.94 -10.01
C LEU A 25 4.39 9.35 -11.18
N ALA A 26 4.99 8.39 -11.88
CA ALA A 26 5.84 8.65 -13.04
C ALA A 26 5.10 9.40 -14.16
N LYS A 27 3.87 8.99 -14.48
CA LYS A 27 3.02 9.70 -15.45
C LYS A 27 2.72 11.14 -15.01
N ASN A 28 2.45 11.34 -13.72
CA ASN A 28 2.10 12.66 -13.18
C ASN A 28 3.30 13.60 -13.00
N LEU A 29 4.52 13.09 -12.81
CA LEU A 29 5.73 13.91 -12.82
C LEU A 29 6.00 14.53 -14.20
N GLY A 30 5.60 13.84 -15.28
CA GLY A 30 5.75 14.32 -16.64
C GLY A 30 4.70 15.35 -17.10
N SER A 31 3.61 15.53 -16.34
CA SER A 31 2.46 16.37 -16.73
C SER A 31 2.09 17.38 -15.65
N GLY A 32 2.42 18.66 -15.83
CA GLY A 32 1.86 19.76 -15.04
C GLY A 32 1.51 20.96 -15.93
N PRO A 33 0.71 21.97 -15.49
CA PRO A 33 -0.26 22.07 -14.38
C PRO A 33 -1.74 22.06 -14.88
N ALA A 34 -2.69 22.39 -13.98
CA ALA A 34 -4.16 22.18 -14.00
C ALA A 34 -4.58 20.71 -13.84
N ARG A 35 -4.59 20.24 -12.58
CA ARG A 35 -5.02 18.88 -12.23
C ARG A 35 -6.54 18.80 -12.27
N SER A 36 -7.07 17.95 -13.14
CA SER A 36 -8.51 17.71 -13.24
C SER A 36 -9.07 17.08 -11.96
N THR A 37 -10.38 17.17 -11.73
CA THR A 37 -11.04 16.49 -10.60
C THR A 37 -10.68 14.99 -10.54
N ALA A 38 -10.53 14.34 -11.70
CA ALA A 38 -10.10 12.95 -11.79
C ALA A 38 -8.73 12.69 -11.16
N PHE A 39 -7.77 13.63 -11.28
CA PHE A 39 -6.47 13.54 -10.62
C PHE A 39 -6.66 13.39 -9.11
N TYR A 40 -7.46 14.26 -8.48
CA TYR A 40 -7.67 14.25 -7.04
C TYR A 40 -8.43 13.03 -6.55
N VAL A 41 -9.42 12.56 -7.32
CA VAL A 41 -10.17 11.34 -6.99
C VAL A 41 -9.26 10.12 -7.00
N VAL A 42 -8.45 9.95 -8.05
CA VAL A 42 -7.53 8.80 -8.15
C VAL A 42 -6.51 8.83 -7.01
N HIS A 43 -5.89 9.98 -6.74
CA HIS A 43 -4.92 10.09 -5.65
C HIS A 43 -5.57 9.91 -4.28
N GLY A 44 -6.80 10.39 -4.09
CA GLY A 44 -7.58 10.16 -2.88
C GLY A 44 -7.81 8.67 -2.62
N ILE A 45 -8.23 7.91 -3.64
CA ILE A 45 -8.40 6.45 -3.54
C ILE A 45 -7.08 5.77 -3.22
N LEU A 46 -5.99 6.15 -3.90
CA LEU A 46 -4.66 5.60 -3.66
C LEU A 46 -4.22 5.80 -2.19
N VAL A 47 -4.38 7.01 -1.67
CA VAL A 47 -4.10 7.33 -0.26
C VAL A 47 -4.95 6.46 0.68
N CYS A 48 -6.25 6.34 0.44
CA CYS A 48 -7.13 5.52 1.27
C CYS A 48 -6.69 4.05 1.29
N VAL A 49 -6.36 3.47 0.13
CA VAL A 49 -5.90 2.08 0.05
C VAL A 49 -4.57 1.92 0.79
N ASN A 50 -3.63 2.85 0.64
CA ASN A 50 -2.35 2.82 1.35
C ASN A 50 -2.49 2.88 2.87
N ILE A 51 -3.42 3.69 3.38
CA ILE A 51 -3.71 3.75 4.82
C ILE A 51 -4.20 2.38 5.32
N VAL A 52 -5.12 1.74 4.59
CA VAL A 52 -5.60 0.40 4.95
C VAL A 52 -4.46 -0.62 4.95
N LEU A 53 -3.62 -0.60 3.92
CA LEU A 53 -2.44 -1.48 3.82
C LEU A 53 -1.46 -1.24 4.97
N ALA A 54 -1.19 0.03 5.32
CA ALA A 54 -0.32 0.40 6.43
C ALA A 54 -0.86 -0.09 7.78
N ILE A 55 -2.17 -0.01 8.02
CA ILE A 55 -2.79 -0.55 9.24
C ILE A 55 -2.64 -2.08 9.29
N VAL A 56 -2.93 -2.78 8.19
CA VAL A 56 -2.82 -4.25 8.14
C VAL A 56 -1.37 -4.70 8.35
N LEU A 57 -0.41 -4.13 7.64
CA LEU A 57 1.00 -4.47 7.82
C LEU A 57 1.53 -4.05 9.19
N GLY A 58 1.16 -2.86 9.66
CA GLY A 58 1.57 -2.35 10.97
C GLY A 58 1.07 -3.24 12.11
N THR A 59 -0.18 -3.70 12.04
CA THR A 59 -0.72 -4.64 13.04
C THR A 59 -0.04 -6.00 12.98
N ILE A 60 0.24 -6.55 11.78
CA ILE A 60 0.98 -7.80 11.63
C ILE A 60 2.41 -7.66 12.18
N GLY A 61 3.12 -6.61 11.79
CA GLY A 61 4.48 -6.31 12.24
C GLY A 61 4.55 -6.10 13.75
N TRP A 62 3.59 -5.36 14.31
CA TRP A 62 3.49 -5.15 15.75
C TRP A 62 3.30 -6.45 16.53
N ARG A 63 2.42 -7.34 16.05
CA ARG A 63 2.19 -8.64 16.67
C ARG A 63 3.44 -9.51 16.61
N ALA A 64 4.10 -9.57 15.45
CA ALA A 64 5.34 -10.32 15.28
C ALA A 64 6.45 -9.81 16.22
N TRP A 65 6.63 -8.49 16.32
CA TRP A 65 7.61 -7.86 17.19
C TRP A 65 7.31 -8.01 18.68
N SER A 66 6.04 -7.94 19.07
CA SER A 66 5.63 -8.18 20.46
C SER A 66 5.84 -9.63 20.86
N SER A 67 5.62 -10.60 19.96
CA SER A 67 5.89 -12.01 20.20
C SER A 67 7.39 -12.30 20.34
N SER A 68 8.25 -11.66 19.54
CA SER A 68 9.70 -11.83 19.64
C SER A 68 10.33 -11.23 20.90
N ARG A 69 9.59 -10.39 21.65
CA ARG A 69 10.03 -9.80 22.92
C ARG A 69 9.62 -10.59 24.16
N ARG A 70 8.74 -11.58 24.02
CA ARG A 70 8.21 -12.40 25.13
C ARG A 70 8.83 -13.80 25.22
N GLY A 71 9.66 -14.18 24.25
CA GLY A 71 10.52 -15.37 24.28
C GLY A 71 11.97 -14.95 24.46
#